data_AF-L9YHF2-F1
#
_entry.id   AF-L9YHF2-F1
#
_cell.length_a   1.000
_cell.length_b   1.000
_cell.length_c   1.000
_cell.angle_alpha   90.00
_cell.angle_beta   90.00
_cell.angle_gamma   90.00
#
_symmetry.space_group_name_H-M   'P 1'
#
loop_
_entity.id
_entity.type
_entity.pdbx_description
1 polymer ?
#
loop_
_entity_poly.entity_id
_entity_poly.type
_entity_poly.pdbx_seq_one_letter_code
_entity_poly.pdbx_strand_id
1 'polypeptide(L)' 'MDPRDTPGYRLHRALSTLNNIDVNQLDPADQERINAAMTLLEQVSLLTRPAATEEANIQIES' A
#
# COMPACT_ATOMS: atom_id res chain seq x y z
N MET A 1 -15.10 10.98 12.80
CA MET A 1 -13.77 10.32 12.72
C MET A 1 -12.92 11.09 11.73
N ASP A 2 -11.62 11.25 11.99
CA ASP A 2 -10.70 11.78 10.98
C ASP A 2 -10.60 10.76 9.83
N PRO A 3 -10.85 11.15 8.56
CA PRO A 3 -10.64 10.25 7.41
C PRO A 3 -9.22 9.68 7.33
N ARG A 4 -8.25 10.32 7.99
CA ARG A 4 -6.86 9.86 8.11
C ARG A 4 -6.66 8.72 9.11
N ASP A 5 -7.64 8.45 9.96
CA ASP A 5 -7.61 7.37 10.94
C ASP A 5 -8.20 6.05 10.40
N THR A 6 -8.41 5.94 9.10
CA THR A 6 -8.76 4.66 8.48
C THR A 6 -7.50 3.80 8.27
N PRO A 7 -7.57 2.47 8.51
CA PRO A 7 -6.44 1.57 8.23
C PRO A 7 -5.94 1.66 6.78
N GLY A 8 -6.86 1.74 5.82
CA GLY A 8 -6.51 1.87 4.40
C GLY A 8 -5.77 3.16 4.08
N TYR A 9 -6.19 4.31 4.64
CA TYR A 9 -5.49 5.57 4.45
C TYR A 9 -4.07 5.54 5.04
N ARG A 10 -3.91 5.01 6.27
CA ARG A 10 -2.59 4.92 6.90
C ARG A 10 -1.62 4.07 6.09
N LEU A 11 -2.10 2.95 5.56
CA LEU A 11 -1.29 2.04 4.75
C LEU A 11 -0.89 2.68 3.42
N HIS A 12 -1.85 3.28 2.72
CA HIS A 12 -1.59 4.02 1.49
C HIS A 12 -0.57 5.14 1.72
N ARG A 13 -0.74 5.92 2.79
CA ARG A 13 0.18 7.00 3.16
C ARG A 13 1.59 6.49 3.43
N ALA A 14 1.74 5.37 4.13
CA ALA A 14 3.04 4.76 4.40
C ALA A 14 3.75 4.35 3.09
N LEU A 15 3.04 3.65 2.19
CA LEU A 15 3.57 3.26 0.89
C LEU A 15 3.96 4.47 0.02
N SER A 16 3.11 5.49 -0.09
CA SER A 16 3.46 6.72 -0.81
C SER A 16 4.69 7.42 -0.22
N THR A 17 4.85 7.39 1.10
CA THR A 17 6.01 8.00 1.75
C THR A 17 7.29 7.26 1.40
N LEU A 18 7.27 5.92 1.44
CA LEU A 18 8.44 5.10 1.10
C LEU A 18 8.80 5.16 -0.39
N ASN A 19 7.80 5.15 -1.28
CA ASN A 19 8.01 5.28 -2.73
C ASN A 19 8.67 6.60 -3.15
N ASN A 20 8.57 7.64 -2.33
CA ASN A 20 9.20 8.94 -2.60
C ASN A 20 10.65 9.03 -2.11
N ILE A 21 11.16 8.01 -1.43
CA ILE A 21 12.55 7.96 -0.99
C ILE A 21 13.40 7.51 -2.18
N ASP A 22 14.45 8.27 -2.50
CA ASP A 22 15.45 7.81 -3.45
C ASP A 22 16.34 6.75 -2.79
N VAL A 23 15.90 5.50 -2.86
CA VAL A 23 16.54 4.34 -2.24
C VAL A 23 18.00 4.21 -2.68
N ASN A 24 18.36 4.60 -3.91
CA ASN A 24 19.71 4.45 -4.43
C ASN A 24 20.75 5.32 -3.71
N GLN A 25 20.32 6.37 -2.99
CA GLN A 25 21.21 7.24 -2.23
C GLN A 25 21.45 6.78 -0.79
N LEU A 26 20.80 5.71 -0.35
CA LEU A 26 20.94 5.17 1.00
C LEU A 26 22.10 4.19 1.08
N ASP A 27 22.56 3.92 2.31
CA ASP A 27 23.49 2.81 2.52
C ASP A 27 22.80 1.46 2.25
N PRO A 28 23.55 0.40 1.92
CA PRO A 28 22.96 -0.89 1.56
C PRO A 28 22.02 -1.49 2.62
N ALA A 29 22.26 -1.26 3.91
CA ALA A 29 21.42 -1.81 4.97
C ALA A 29 20.08 -1.06 5.05
N ASP A 30 20.10 0.25 4.84
CA ASP A 30 18.89 1.07 4.76
C ASP A 30 18.09 0.78 3.48
N GLN A 31 18.77 0.53 2.35
CA GLN A 31 18.12 0.07 1.12
C GLN A 31 17.35 -1.23 1.33
N GLU A 32 17.99 -2.23 1.93
CA GLU A 32 17.37 -3.51 2.25
C GLU A 32 16.15 -3.32 3.16
N ARG A 33 16.28 -2.47 4.18
CA ARG A 33 15.21 -2.20 5.14
C ARG A 33 13.98 -1.56 4.47
N ILE A 34 14.19 -0.59 3.59
CA ILE A 34 13.08 0.06 2.86
C ILE A 34 12.41 -0.93 1.91
N ASN A 35 13.18 -1.69 1.14
CA ASN A 35 12.64 -2.68 0.21
C ASN A 35 11.82 -3.77 0.93
N ALA A 36 12.31 -4.24 2.08
CA ALA A 36 11.57 -5.19 2.91
C ALA A 36 10.28 -4.56 3.48
N ALA A 37 10.35 -3.31 3.96
CA ALA A 37 9.19 -2.61 4.49
C ALA A 37 8.11 -2.39 3.41
N MET A 38 8.51 -1.94 2.20
CA MET A 38 7.58 -1.79 1.07
C MET A 38 6.91 -3.11 0.72
N THR A 39 7.70 -4.19 0.58
CA THR A 39 7.20 -5.52 0.28
C THR A 39 6.17 -5.99 1.31
N LEU A 40 6.43 -5.81 2.60
CA LEU A 40 5.50 -6.17 3.67
C LEU A 40 4.22 -5.33 3.64
N LEU A 41 4.33 -4.02 3.43
CA LEU A 41 3.19 -3.12 3.37
C LEU A 41 2.30 -3.41 2.14
N GLU A 42 2.89 -3.77 1.01
CA GLU A 42 2.15 -4.23 -0.17
C GLU A 42 1.38 -5.52 0.11
N GLN A 43 1.99 -6.50 0.77
CA GLN A 43 1.30 -7.74 1.18
C GLN A 43 0.14 -7.45 2.14
N VAL A 44 0.36 -6.62 3.16
CA VAL A 44 -0.69 -6.20 4.09
C VAL A 44 -1.82 -5.45 3.36
N SER A 45 -1.50 -4.72 2.27
CA SER A 45 -2.52 -4.03 1.47
C SER A 45 -3.49 -4.99 0.79
N LEU A 46 -3.00 -6.15 0.36
CA LEU A 46 -3.85 -7.20 -0.21
C LEU A 46 -4.78 -7.81 0.84
N LEU A 47 -4.30 -7.95 2.07
CA LEU A 47 -5.07 -8.51 3.20
C LEU A 47 -6.08 -7.53 3.79
N THR A 48 -5.86 -6.22 3.62
CA THR A 48 -6.70 -5.15 4.17
C THR A 48 -7.63 -4.54 3.14
N ARG A 49 -7.52 -4.94 1.86
CA ARG A 49 -8.60 -4.72 0.91
C ARG A 49 -9.85 -5.42 1.45
N PRO A 50 -10.98 -4.71 1.57
CA PRO A 50 -12.26 -5.39 1.75
C PRO A 50 -12.33 -6.48 0.68
N ALA A 51 -12.72 -7.69 1.05
CA ALA A 51 -13.04 -8.71 0.07
C ALA A 51 -13.94 -8.03 -0.95
N ALA A 52 -13.44 -7.85 -2.17
CA ALA A 52 -14.26 -7.35 -3.24
C ALA A 52 -15.39 -8.36 -3.32
N THR A 53 -16.58 -7.97 -2.86
CA THR A 53 -17.81 -8.50 -3.41
C THR A 53 -17.61 -8.43 -4.90
N GLU A 54 -17.48 -9.60 -5.50
CA GLU A 54 -17.39 -9.87 -6.92
C GLU A 54 -18.76 -9.56 -7.57
N GLU A 55 -19.28 -8.36 -7.29
CA GLU A 55 -20.63 -7.90 -7.63
C GLU A 55 -20.65 -6.42 -8.06
N ALA A 56 -19.54 -5.90 -8.59
CA ALA A 56 -19.52 -4.54 -9.15
C ALA A 56 -18.77 -4.44 -10.49
N ASN A 57 -18.82 -5.50 -11.31
CA ASN A 57 -18.56 -5.35 -12.75
C ASN A 57 -19.25 -6.42 -13.63
N ILE A 58 -20.54 -6.69 -13.38
CA ILE A 58 -21.43 -7.20 -14.42
C ILE A 58 -22.37 -6.05 -14.81
N GLN A 59 -21.81 -5.05 -15.49
CA GLN A 59 -22.60 -4.16 -16.32
C GLN A 59 -21.83 -3.91 -17.60
N ILE A 60 -21.65 -5.00 -18.37
CA ILE A 60 -21.62 -4.88 -19.82
C ILE A 60 -23.09 -4.70 -20.22
N GLU A 61 -23.53 -3.45 -20.31
CA GLU A 61 -24.75 -3.11 -21.03
C GLU A 61 -24.44 -3.08 -22.54
N SER A 62 -25.06 -4.04 -23.22
CA SER A 62 -25.59 -4.07 -24.61
C SER A 62 -24.95 -3.20 -25.68
#